data_AF-A0A1I7KAI3-F1
#
_entry.id   AF-A0A1I7KAI3-F1
#
_cell.length_a   1.000
_cell.length_b   1.000
_cell.length_c   1.000
_cell.angle_alpha   90.00
_cell.angle_beta   90.00
_cell.angle_gamma   90.00
#
_symmetry.space_group_name_H-M   'P 1'
#
loop_
_entity.id
_entity.type
_entity.pdbx_description
1 polymer ?
#
loop_
_entity_poly.entity_id
_entity_poly.type
_entity_poly.pdbx_seq_one_letter_code
_entity_poly.pdbx_strand_id
1 'polypeptide(L)'
;MKVRDLLREKGTPFGELGLSDPSLTDDQLLDAVAEHPILLNRPLVVSPKGVALCRPSEAVLDLLPAQPGEFLKEDGERVVDEHGRRVATA
;
A
#
# COMPACT_ATOMS: atom_id res chain seq x y z
N MET A 1 -7.99 -2.03 8.41
CA MET A 1 -7.91 -1.30 7.13
C MET A 1 -9.33 -0.98 6.71
N LYS A 2 -9.66 0.31 6.63
CA LYS A 2 -10.93 0.81 6.08
C LYS A 2 -10.71 1.20 4.61
N VAL A 3 -11.80 1.33 3.83
CA VAL A 3 -11.71 1.79 2.43
C VAL A 3 -10.99 3.14 2.33
N ARG A 4 -11.24 4.03 3.29
CA ARG A 4 -10.60 5.34 3.36
C ARG A 4 -9.07 5.27 3.46
N ASP A 5 -8.51 4.26 4.12
CA ASP A 5 -7.05 4.07 4.24
C ASP A 5 -6.41 3.70 2.89
N LEU A 6 -7.21 3.26 1.91
CA LEU A 6 -6.78 2.88 0.57
C LEU A 6 -6.76 4.06 -0.40
N LEU A 7 -7.29 5.22 -0.01
CA LEU A 7 -7.39 6.36 -0.91
C LEU A 7 -6.07 7.12 -1.03
N ARG A 8 -5.67 7.36 -2.28
CA ARG A 8 -4.54 8.20 -2.62
C ARG A 8 -5.02 9.64 -2.64
N GLU A 9 -4.44 10.50 -1.81
CA GLU A 9 -4.75 11.93 -1.81
C GLU A 9 -3.91 12.68 -2.85
N LYS A 10 -2.58 12.53 -2.79
CA LYS A 10 -1.64 13.34 -3.57
C LYS A 10 -1.65 12.98 -5.07
N GLY A 11 -1.84 14.00 -5.90
CA GLY A 11 -1.82 13.89 -7.37
C GLY A 11 -3.06 13.22 -7.93
N THR A 12 -4.20 13.40 -7.27
CA THR A 12 -5.49 12.77 -7.61
C THR A 12 -6.62 13.79 -7.42
N PRO A 13 -7.84 13.55 -7.92
CA PRO A 13 -8.98 14.43 -7.68
C PRO A 13 -9.58 14.32 -6.27
N PHE A 14 -8.92 13.68 -5.30
CA PHE A 14 -9.43 13.43 -3.94
C PHE A 14 -10.02 14.69 -3.26
N GLY A 15 -9.29 15.81 -3.34
CA GLY A 15 -9.73 17.08 -2.76
C GLY A 15 -10.88 17.73 -3.53
N GLU A 16 -10.85 17.66 -4.87
CA GLU A 16 -11.88 18.22 -5.75
C GLU A 16 -13.22 17.49 -5.59
N LEU A 17 -13.17 16.18 -5.33
CA LEU A 17 -14.32 15.32 -5.10
C LEU A 17 -14.82 15.33 -3.64
N GLY A 18 -14.16 16.08 -2.74
CA GLY A 18 -14.59 16.18 -1.34
C GLY A 18 -14.45 14.88 -0.54
N LEU A 19 -13.56 13.96 -0.92
CA LEU A 19 -13.47 12.62 -0.34
C LEU A 19 -12.88 12.60 1.09
N SER A 20 -12.51 13.76 1.64
CA SER A 20 -12.12 13.93 3.03
C SER A 20 -13.31 13.99 4.00
N ASP A 21 -14.54 14.12 3.49
CA ASP A 21 -15.73 14.18 4.33
C ASP A 21 -15.90 12.87 5.13
N PRO A 22 -15.85 12.94 6.47
CA PRO A 22 -15.92 11.74 7.30
C PRO A 22 -17.28 11.03 7.26
N SER A 23 -18.33 11.72 6.78
CA SER A 23 -19.69 11.19 6.64
C SER A 23 -19.87 10.25 5.44
N LEU A 24 -18.93 10.26 4.49
CA LEU A 24 -18.97 9.36 3.33
C LEU A 24 -18.84 7.90 3.78
N THR A 25 -19.74 7.08 3.25
CA THR A 25 -19.78 5.64 3.45
C THR A 25 -18.72 4.94 2.62
N ASP A 26 -18.34 3.72 3.03
CA ASP A 26 -17.36 2.92 2.29
C ASP A 26 -17.81 2.65 0.84
N ASP A 27 -19.11 2.44 0.59
CA ASP A 27 -19.67 2.23 -0.75
C ASP A 27 -19.48 3.47 -1.64
N GLN A 28 -19.75 4.68 -1.13
CA GLN A 28 -19.53 5.92 -1.87
C GLN A 28 -18.05 6.15 -2.21
N LEU A 29 -17.15 5.77 -1.31
CA LEU A 29 -15.71 5.83 -1.58
C LEU A 29 -15.29 4.81 -2.64
N LEU A 30 -15.88 3.62 -2.64
CA LEU A 30 -15.64 2.60 -3.65
C LEU A 30 -16.18 3.00 -5.03
N ASP A 31 -17.35 3.65 -5.08
CA ASP A 31 -17.91 4.21 -6.32
C ASP A 31 -16.96 5.26 -6.91
N ALA A 32 -16.43 6.16 -6.08
CA ALA A 32 -15.44 7.14 -6.51
C ALA A 32 -14.15 6.47 -7.03
N VAL A 33 -13.67 5.40 -6.40
CA VAL A 33 -12.51 4.62 -6.88
C VAL A 33 -12.81 3.92 -8.20
N ALA A 34 -14.03 3.39 -8.38
CA ALA A 34 -14.45 2.75 -9.62
C ALA A 34 -14.49 3.75 -10.78
N GLU A 35 -14.97 4.97 -10.53
CA GLU A 35 -14.98 6.06 -11.51
C GLU A 35 -13.57 6.64 -11.76
N HIS A 36 -12.75 6.77 -10.71
CA HIS A 36 -11.41 7.32 -10.77
C HIS A 36 -10.37 6.36 -10.16
N PRO A 37 -9.92 5.32 -10.88
CA PRO A 37 -8.98 4.32 -10.35
C PRO A 37 -7.65 4.89 -9.82
N ILE A 38 -7.28 6.11 -10.24
CA ILE A 38 -6.12 6.84 -9.71
C ILE A 38 -6.22 7.11 -8.20
N LEU A 39 -7.43 7.15 -7.66
CA LEU A 39 -7.71 7.32 -6.24
C LEU A 39 -7.29 6.11 -5.41
N LEU A 40 -6.94 4.96 -5.99
CA LEU A 40 -6.46 3.82 -5.24
C LEU A 40 -4.94 3.93 -4.98
N ASN A 41 -4.53 3.89 -3.72
CA ASN A 41 -3.12 3.80 -3.35
C ASN A 41 -2.49 2.51 -3.88
N ARG A 42 -1.21 2.58 -4.24
CA ARG A 42 -0.46 1.46 -4.85
C ARG A 42 0.89 1.23 -4.17
N PRO A 43 1.41 -0.01 -4.16
CA PRO A 43 0.77 -1.23 -4.67
C PRO A 43 -0.12 -1.91 -3.61
N LEU A 44 -1.26 -2.45 -4.06
CA LEU A 44 -2.03 -3.47 -3.33
C LEU A 44 -1.55 -4.84 -3.78
N VAL A 45 -1.16 -5.69 -2.82
CA VAL A 45 -0.64 -7.03 -3.10
C VAL A 45 -1.58 -8.08 -2.54
N VAL A 46 -1.92 -9.07 -3.35
CA VAL A 46 -2.75 -10.23 -3.00
C VAL A 46 -1.87 -11.48 -3.00
N SER A 47 -1.98 -12.27 -1.94
CA SER A 47 -1.26 -13.54 -1.79
C SER A 47 -2.14 -14.57 -1.05
N PRO A 48 -1.76 -15.86 -1.01
CA PRO A 48 -2.42 -16.84 -0.16
C PRO A 48 -2.39 -16.50 1.34
N LYS A 49 -1.46 -15.65 1.80
CA LYS A 49 -1.34 -15.20 3.20
C LYS A 49 -2.26 -14.02 3.53
N GLY A 50 -2.87 -13.39 2.53
CA GLY A 50 -3.74 -12.23 2.70
C GLY A 50 -3.48 -11.13 1.68
N VAL A 51 -4.05 -9.95 1.96
CA VAL A 51 -4.00 -8.76 1.12
C VAL A 51 -3.53 -7.57 1.94
N ALA A 52 -2.62 -6.76 1.39
CA ALA A 52 -2.16 -5.54 2.05
C ALA A 52 -1.82 -4.43 1.05
N LEU A 53 -1.95 -3.19 1.52
CA LEU A 53 -1.36 -2.01 0.87
C LEU A 53 0.10 -1.91 1.30
N CYS A 54 1.03 -2.19 0.39
CA CYS A 54 2.45 -2.26 0.72
C CYS A 54 3.09 -0.87 0.62
N ARG A 55 2.75 -0.02 1.60
CA ARG A 55 3.36 1.29 1.84
C ARG A 55 3.76 1.40 3.32
N PRO A 56 5.04 1.23 3.66
CA PRO A 56 6.20 1.15 2.76
C PRO A 56 6.30 -0.21 2.03
N SER A 57 7.16 -0.30 1.00
CA SER A 57 7.17 -1.44 0.06
C SER A 57 7.52 -2.77 0.72
N GLU A 58 8.37 -2.75 1.73
CA GLU A 58 8.81 -3.90 2.54
C GLU A 58 7.66 -4.59 3.30
N ALA A 59 6.51 -3.94 3.49
CA ALA A 59 5.33 -4.58 4.05
C ALA A 59 4.87 -5.79 3.22
N VAL A 60 5.25 -5.88 1.95
CA VAL A 60 5.00 -7.06 1.10
C VAL A 60 5.65 -8.34 1.66
N LEU A 61 6.72 -8.22 2.44
CA LEU A 61 7.44 -9.36 3.00
C LEU A 61 6.60 -10.15 4.02
N ASP A 62 5.52 -9.58 4.55
CA ASP A 62 4.57 -10.31 5.41
C ASP A 62 3.66 -11.26 4.58
N LEU A 63 3.47 -10.94 3.30
CA LEU A 63 2.58 -11.66 2.37
C LEU A 63 3.32 -12.73 1.54
N LEU A 64 4.64 -12.64 1.43
CA LEU A 64 5.45 -13.53 0.60
C LEU A 64 6.08 -14.67 1.42
N PRO A 65 6.56 -15.75 0.77
CA PRO A 65 7.51 -16.67 1.38
C PRO A 65 8.76 -15.94 1.87
N ALA A 66 9.55 -16.61 2.72
CA ALA A 66 10.81 -16.04 3.19
C ALA A 66 11.71 -15.62 2.02
N GLN A 67 12.23 -14.40 2.08
CA GLN A 67 13.11 -13.86 1.05
C GLN A 67 14.44 -14.64 1.08
N PRO A 68 14.88 -15.22 -0.06
CA PRO A 68 16.02 -16.15 -0.06
C PRO A 68 17.40 -15.50 0.03
N GLY A 69 17.49 -14.17 -0.02
CA GLY A 69 18.76 -13.45 0.06
C GLY A 69 18.58 -11.95 0.25
N GLU A 70 19.69 -11.21 0.14
CA GLU A 70 19.71 -9.76 0.34
C GLU A 70 18.72 -9.03 -0.58
N PHE A 71 18.09 -7.99 -0.05
CA PHE A 71 17.27 -7.08 -0.85
C PHE A 71 17.56 -5.64 -0.47
N LEU A 72 17.92 -4.84 -1.48
CA LEU A 72 18.04 -3.39 -1.39
C LEU A 72 16.97 -2.73 -2.25
N LYS A 73 16.39 -1.65 -1.74
CA LYS A 73 15.52 -0.75 -2.52
C LYS A 73 16.36 0.01 -3.56
N GLU A 74 15.67 0.64 -4.50
CA GLU A 74 16.31 1.42 -5.58
C GLU A 74 17.14 2.62 -5.07
N ASP A 75 16.82 3.13 -3.88
CA ASP A 75 17.56 4.20 -3.20
C ASP A 75 18.76 3.70 -2.37
N GLY A 76 19.04 2.39 -2.40
CA GLY A 76 20.11 1.75 -1.66
C GLY A 76 19.75 1.37 -0.22
N GLU A 77 18.52 1.62 0.23
CA GLU A 77 18.07 1.17 1.54
C GLU A 77 18.03 -0.36 1.60
N ARG A 78 18.82 -0.95 2.50
CA ARG A 78 18.80 -2.41 2.74
C ARG A 78 17.58 -2.78 3.59
N VAL A 79 16.79 -3.74 3.11
CA VAL A 79 15.58 -4.23 3.80
C VAL A 79 15.78 -5.64 4.36
N VAL A 80 16.52 -6.47 3.63
CA VAL A 80 16.81 -7.86 4.01
C VAL A 80 18.32 -8.08 3.91
N ASP A 81 18.93 -8.71 4.91
CA ASP A 81 20.34 -9.07 4.92
C ASP A 81 20.66 -10.32 4.07
N GLU A 82 21.95 -10.64 3.93
CA GLU A 82 22.43 -11.82 3.18
C GLU A 82 21.89 -13.16 3.73
N HIS A 83 21.37 -13.17 4.95
CA HIS A 83 20.80 -14.34 5.62
C HIS A 83 19.27 -14.36 5.58
N GLY A 84 18.63 -13.47 4.81
CA GLY A 84 17.16 -13.42 4.68
C GLY A 84 16.44 -12.78 5.88
N ARG A 85 17.17 -12.12 6.79
CA ARG A 85 16.60 -11.47 7.98
C ARG A 85 16.28 -10.01 7.69
N ARG A 86 15.16 -9.50 8.22
CA ARG A 86 14.83 -8.08 8.12
C ARG A 86 15.85 -7.25 8.88
N VAL A 87 16.35 -6.20 8.26
CA VAL A 87 17.10 -5.15 8.96
C VAL A 87 16.11 -4.13 9.50
N ALA A 88 16.33 -3.66 10.72
CA ALA A 88 15.55 -2.56 11.27
C ALA A 88 15.80 -1.32 10.42
N THR A 89 14.76 -0.87 9.73
CA THR A 89 14.77 0.43 9.05
C THR A 89 14.74 1.52 10.12
N ALA A 90 15.57 2.55 9.93
CA ALA A 90 15.67 3.70 10.83
C ALA A 90 14.43 4.61 10.70
#